data_AF-A0A1F6XY77-F1
#
_entry.id   AF-A0A1F6XY77-F1
#
_cell.length_a   1.000
_cell.length_b   1.000
_cell.length_c   1.000
_cell.angle_alpha   90.00
_cell.angle_beta   90.00
_cell.angle_gamma   90.00
#
_symmetry.space_group_name_H-M   'P 1'
#
loop_
_entity.id
_entity.type
_entity.pdbx_description
1 polymer ?
#
loop_
_entity_poly.entity_id
_entity_poly.type
_entity_poly.pdbx_seq_one_letter_code
_entity_poly.pdbx_strand_id
1 'polypeptide(L)'
;MSKKIWLLVSSILFILPEILWSPLGNFIYSLFVPTVNGSSQIWRNNFLLDSKFYSLYITILLIQLIGIVVFVVNWVRFKNYLKSKLAYFVVLILSIFLSFTTLLVLFIAYAVHNISF
;
A
#
# COMPACT_ATOMS: atom_id res chain seq x y z
N MET A 1 26.60 8.82 8.62
CA MET A 1 25.57 8.23 7.73
C MET A 1 24.40 7.54 8.46
N SER A 2 24.48 7.28 9.78
CA SER A 2 23.52 6.39 10.50
C SER A 2 22.19 7.02 10.96
N LYS A 3 22.16 8.25 11.51
CA LYS A 3 20.93 8.82 12.12
C LYS A 3 19.79 9.13 11.13
N LYS A 4 20.10 9.68 9.95
CA LYS A 4 19.09 10.03 8.92
C LYS A 4 18.39 8.79 8.36
N ILE A 5 19.16 7.71 8.13
CA ILE A 5 18.63 6.44 7.62
C ILE A 5 17.70 5.82 8.66
N TRP A 6 18.07 5.86 9.95
CA TRP A 6 17.24 5.31 11.03
C TRP A 6 15.91 6.05 11.17
N LEU A 7 15.94 7.38 11.04
CA LEU A 7 14.73 8.22 11.08
C LEU A 7 13.80 7.89 9.90
N LEU A 8 14.37 7.73 8.70
CA LEU A 8 13.64 7.36 7.49
C LEU A 8 13.03 5.95 7.60
N VAL A 9 13.79 4.97 8.12
CA VAL A 9 13.29 3.61 8.40
C VAL A 9 12.16 3.63 9.42
N SER A 10 12.29 4.42 10.51
CA SER A 10 11.24 4.54 11.51
C SER A 10 9.97 5.21 10.97
N SER A 11 10.10 6.24 10.12
CA SER A 11 8.96 6.87 9.46
C SER A 11 8.26 5.90 8.50
N ILE A 12 9.02 5.16 7.70
CA ILE A 12 8.49 4.12 6.80
C ILE A 12 7.75 3.05 7.61
N LEU A 13 8.30 2.57 8.73
CA LEU A 13 7.69 1.54 9.58
C LEU A 13 6.36 1.96 10.22
N PHE A 14 6.11 3.24 10.44
CA PHE A 14 4.83 3.73 10.97
C PHE A 14 3.85 4.14 9.87
N ILE A 15 4.35 4.71 8.77
CA ILE A 15 3.52 5.24 7.68
C ILE A 15 3.01 4.11 6.76
N LEU A 16 3.84 3.10 6.44
CA LEU A 16 3.42 2.00 5.55
C LEU A 16 2.27 1.18 6.12
N PRO A 17 2.28 0.79 7.41
CA PRO A 17 1.16 0.06 7.97
C PRO A 17 -0.13 0.87 7.93
N GLU A 18 -0.05 2.18 8.18
CA GLU A 18 -1.21 3.08 8.14
C GLU A 18 -1.77 3.22 6.71
N ILE A 19 -0.92 3.22 5.69
CA ILE A 19 -1.33 3.25 4.28
C ILE A 19 -1.96 1.93 3.83
N LEU A 20 -1.39 0.79 4.25
CA LEU A 20 -1.77 -0.53 3.73
C LEU A 20 -2.91 -1.18 4.52
N TRP A 21 -2.85 -1.16 5.85
CA TRP A 21 -3.81 -1.88 6.69
C TRP A 21 -5.12 -1.14 6.86
N SER A 22 -5.09 0.18 6.73
CA SER A 22 -6.24 0.99 7.07
C SER A 22 -7.36 0.98 6.01
N PRO A 23 -7.05 0.97 4.69
CA PRO A 23 -8.07 0.72 3.66
C PRO A 23 -8.54 -0.73 3.68
N LEU A 24 -7.64 -1.67 3.95
CA LEU A 24 -7.92 -3.11 3.95
C LEU A 24 -8.81 -3.51 5.14
N GLY A 25 -8.57 -2.94 6.32
CA GLY A 25 -9.42 -3.10 7.49
C GLY A 25 -10.81 -2.48 7.30
N ASN A 26 -10.89 -1.28 6.71
CA ASN A 26 -12.17 -0.66 6.37
C ASN A 26 -12.96 -1.48 5.32
N PHE A 27 -12.27 -2.08 4.34
CA PHE A 27 -12.88 -2.99 3.38
C PHE A 27 -13.45 -4.26 4.04
N ILE A 28 -12.63 -4.96 4.84
CA ILE A 28 -13.09 -6.15 5.58
C ILE A 28 -14.28 -5.79 6.45
N TYR A 29 -14.22 -4.69 7.19
CA TYR A 29 -15.32 -4.23 8.05
C TYR A 29 -16.60 -3.96 7.25
N SER A 30 -16.50 -3.33 6.08
CA SER A 30 -17.65 -3.07 5.20
C SER A 30 -18.33 -4.33 4.66
N LEU A 31 -17.64 -5.48 4.65
CA LEU A 31 -18.23 -6.77 4.27
C LEU A 31 -19.05 -7.41 5.39
N PHE A 32 -18.73 -7.11 6.65
CA PHE A 32 -19.37 -7.72 7.82
C PHE A 32 -20.40 -6.81 8.49
N VAL A 33 -20.32 -5.49 8.29
CA VAL A 33 -21.27 -4.54 8.86
C VAL A 33 -22.20 -4.02 7.75
N PRO A 34 -23.50 -4.31 7.82
CA PRO A 34 -24.45 -3.82 6.82
C PRO A 34 -24.53 -2.30 6.89
N THR A 35 -24.53 -1.66 5.71
CA THR A 35 -24.76 -0.23 5.58
C THR A 35 -26.13 0.14 6.13
N VAL A 36 -26.16 0.76 7.30
CA VAL A 36 -27.38 1.36 7.86
C VAL A 36 -27.43 2.81 7.36
N ASN A 37 -28.48 3.16 6.62
CA ASN A 37 -28.78 4.52 6.12
C ASN A 37 -27.83 5.09 5.05
N GLY A 38 -27.26 4.26 4.17
CA GLY A 38 -26.52 4.73 2.98
C GLY A 38 -25.13 5.32 3.26
N SER A 39 -24.72 5.45 4.53
CA SER A 39 -23.35 5.77 4.92
C SER A 39 -22.57 4.49 5.20
N SER A 40 -21.45 4.28 4.50
CA SER A 40 -20.49 3.22 4.86
C SER A 40 -19.89 3.54 6.23
N GLN A 41 -20.10 2.65 7.21
CA GLN A 41 -19.47 2.79 8.51
C GLN A 41 -17.97 2.49 8.37
N ILE A 42 -17.15 3.51 8.63
CA ILE A 42 -15.69 3.42 8.58
C ILE A 42 -15.24 2.88 9.95
N TRP A 43 -14.51 1.75 9.96
CA TRP A 43 -13.99 1.15 11.20
C TRP A 43 -12.98 2.06 11.89
N ARG A 44 -12.10 2.69 11.10
CA ARG A 44 -11.15 3.70 11.58
C ARG A 44 -10.99 4.82 10.56
N ASN A 45 -11.17 6.06 11.02
CA ASN A 45 -10.82 7.23 10.22
C ASN A 45 -9.32 7.23 9.96
N ASN A 46 -8.94 7.32 8.70
CA ASN A 46 -7.55 7.40 8.30
C ASN A 46 -7.29 8.75 7.67
N PHE A 47 -6.12 9.30 7.98
CA PHE A 47 -5.63 10.55 7.41
C PHE A 47 -5.72 10.58 5.87
N LEU A 48 -5.66 9.41 5.24
CA LEU A 48 -5.65 9.25 3.78
C LEU A 48 -7.03 9.02 3.13
N LEU A 49 -8.06 8.73 3.93
CA LEU A 49 -9.44 8.53 3.47
C LEU A 49 -10.33 9.76 3.69
N ASP A 50 -9.79 10.81 4.34
CA ASP A 50 -10.42 12.11 4.36
C ASP A 50 -10.39 12.71 2.93
N SER A 51 -11.52 13.20 2.45
CA SER A 51 -11.68 13.69 1.07
C SER A 51 -10.67 14.78 0.72
N LYS A 52 -10.23 15.55 1.74
CA LYS A 52 -9.21 16.60 1.60
C LYS A 52 -7.84 16.09 1.17
N PHE A 53 -7.50 14.84 1.48
CA PHE A 53 -6.18 14.26 1.21
C PHE A 53 -6.18 13.16 0.14
N TYR A 54 -7.31 12.96 -0.57
CA TYR A 54 -7.45 11.95 -1.61
C TYR A 54 -6.37 12.03 -2.70
N SER A 55 -6.08 13.24 -3.19
CA SER A 55 -5.04 13.46 -4.21
C SER A 55 -3.64 13.08 -3.73
N LEU A 56 -3.33 13.39 -2.46
CA LEU A 56 -2.06 13.04 -1.84
C LEU A 56 -1.94 11.52 -1.65
N TYR A 57 -3.03 10.86 -1.25
CA TYR A 57 -3.10 9.41 -1.13
C TYR A 57 -2.85 8.69 -2.45
N ILE A 58 -3.52 9.08 -3.54
CA ILE A 58 -3.27 8.52 -4.88
C ILE A 58 -1.82 8.73 -5.30
N THR A 59 -1.25 9.91 -5.02
CA THR A 59 0.15 10.22 -5.34
C THR A 59 1.12 9.28 -4.61
N ILE A 60 0.88 9.01 -3.32
CA ILE A 60 1.69 8.06 -2.53
C ILE A 60 1.61 6.65 -3.12
N LEU A 61 0.42 6.18 -3.49
CA LEU A 61 0.24 4.85 -4.09
C LEU A 61 0.99 4.74 -5.43
N LEU A 62 0.96 5.78 -6.26
CA LEU A 62 1.68 5.82 -7.53
C LEU A 62 3.20 5.81 -7.33
N ILE A 63 3.72 6.60 -6.37
CA ILE A 63 5.14 6.59 -6.01
C ILE A 63 5.55 5.20 -5.50
N GLN A 64 4.69 4.54 -4.72
CA GLN A 64 4.93 3.20 -4.22
C GLN A 64 5.02 2.18 -5.37
N LEU A 65 4.12 2.26 -6.36
CA LEU A 65 4.19 1.41 -7.57
C LEU A 65 5.49 1.63 -8.35
N ILE A 66 5.88 2.88 -8.57
CA ILE A 66 7.15 3.21 -9.24
C ILE A 66 8.33 2.62 -8.46
N GLY A 67 8.33 2.77 -7.13
CA GLY A 67 9.37 2.21 -6.25
C GLY A 67 9.47 0.68 -6.36
N ILE A 68 8.35 -0.02 -6.41
CA ILE A 68 8.33 -1.48 -6.57
C ILE A 68 8.86 -1.89 -7.95
N VAL A 69 8.47 -1.21 -9.02
CA VAL A 69 8.98 -1.49 -10.38
C VAL A 69 10.49 -1.32 -10.42
N VAL A 70 11.02 -0.21 -9.90
CA VAL A 70 12.47 0.03 -9.84
C VAL A 70 13.18 -1.03 -9.00
N PHE A 71 12.60 -1.41 -7.85
CA PHE A 71 13.14 -2.46 -7.00
C PHE A 71 13.21 -3.80 -7.74
N VAL A 72 12.13 -4.23 -8.41
CA VAL A 72 12.08 -5.50 -9.14
C VAL A 72 13.07 -5.51 -10.31
N VAL A 73 13.17 -4.42 -11.08
CA VAL A 73 14.14 -4.30 -12.17
C VAL A 73 15.57 -4.48 -11.65
N ASN A 74 15.91 -3.81 -10.54
CA ASN A 74 17.21 -3.96 -9.92
C ASN A 74 17.42 -5.38 -9.37
N TRP A 75 16.42 -5.97 -8.73
CA TRP A 75 16.48 -7.33 -8.20
C TRP A 75 16.78 -8.38 -9.29
N VAL A 76 16.11 -8.26 -10.44
CA VAL A 76 16.35 -9.14 -11.60
C VAL A 76 17.74 -8.91 -12.19
N ARG A 77 18.22 -7.65 -12.25
CA ARG A 77 19.58 -7.33 -12.71
C ARG A 77 20.65 -7.92 -11.81
N PHE A 78 20.45 -7.90 -10.49
CA PHE A 78 21.41 -8.41 -9.51
C PHE A 78 21.27 -9.91 -9.20
N LYS A 79 20.48 -10.66 -9.96
CA LYS A 79 20.23 -12.10 -9.73
C LYS A 79 21.52 -12.93 -9.62
N ASN A 80 22.57 -12.57 -10.36
CA ASN A 80 23.83 -13.31 -10.40
C ASN A 80 24.69 -13.14 -9.14
N TYR A 81 24.40 -12.12 -8.31
CA TYR A 81 25.11 -11.86 -7.05
C TYR A 81 24.47 -12.58 -5.85
N LEU A 82 23.32 -13.22 -6.04
CA LEU A 82 22.62 -13.92 -4.98
C LEU A 82 23.14 -15.35 -4.84
N LYS A 83 23.65 -15.69 -3.65
CA LYS A 83 24.11 -17.05 -3.33
C LYS A 83 22.96 -18.07 -3.22
N SER A 84 21.75 -17.61 -2.87
CA SER A 84 20.58 -18.47 -2.66
C SER A 84 19.50 -18.23 -3.71
N LYS A 85 19.19 -19.27 -4.49
CA LYS A 85 18.07 -19.25 -5.46
C LYS A 85 16.71 -19.15 -4.78
N LEU A 86 16.55 -19.74 -3.59
CA LEU A 86 15.30 -19.65 -2.83
C LEU A 86 15.01 -18.21 -2.37
N ALA A 87 16.02 -17.51 -1.86
CA ALA A 87 15.87 -16.11 -1.44
C ALA A 87 15.45 -15.22 -2.61
N TYR A 88 15.97 -15.49 -3.81
CA TYR A 88 15.56 -14.78 -5.03
C TYR A 88 14.06 -14.93 -5.30
N PHE A 89 13.55 -16.16 -5.30
CA PHE A 89 12.12 -16.44 -5.56
C PHE A 89 11.22 -15.89 -4.46
N VAL A 90 11.60 -16.00 -3.19
CA VAL A 90 10.80 -15.48 -2.07
C VAL A 90 10.63 -13.97 -2.19
N VAL A 91 11.72 -13.22 -2.42
CA VAL A 91 11.66 -11.76 -2.58
C VAL A 91 10.84 -11.36 -3.81
N LEU A 92 10.93 -12.14 -4.89
CA LEU A 92 10.16 -11.90 -6.11
C LEU A 92 8.66 -12.15 -5.90
N ILE A 93 8.27 -13.19 -5.15
CA ILE A 93 6.87 -13.44 -4.80
C ILE A 93 6.35 -12.32 -3.89
N LEU A 94 7.13 -11.90 -2.91
CA LEU A 94 6.76 -10.81 -2.01
C LEU A 94 6.56 -9.49 -2.76
N SER A 95 7.42 -9.15 -3.73
CA SER A 95 7.27 -7.93 -4.53
C SER A 95 6.05 -7.96 -5.47
N ILE A 96 5.72 -9.13 -6.04
CA ILE A 96 4.49 -9.33 -6.82
C ILE A 96 3.27 -9.15 -5.91
N PHE A 97 3.27 -9.79 -4.74
CA PHE A 97 2.18 -9.66 -3.78
C PHE A 97 1.97 -8.19 -3.36
N LEU A 98 3.06 -7.48 -3.08
CA LEU A 98 3.02 -6.06 -2.70
C LEU A 98 2.53 -5.17 -3.85
N SER A 99 2.90 -5.48 -5.10
CA SER A 99 2.35 -4.81 -6.28
C SER A 99 0.84 -5.02 -6.39
N PHE A 100 0.40 -6.28 -6.22
CA PHE A 100 -1.01 -6.64 -6.30
C PHE A 100 -1.84 -5.92 -5.23
N THR A 101 -1.38 -5.88 -3.98
CA THR A 101 -2.09 -5.18 -2.91
C THR A 101 -2.16 -3.67 -3.17
N THR A 102 -1.09 -3.04 -3.66
CA THR A 102 -1.12 -1.60 -4.02
C THR A 102 -2.11 -1.29 -5.15
N LEU A 103 -2.19 -2.15 -6.18
CA LEU A 103 -3.15 -1.99 -7.27
C LEU A 103 -4.59 -2.20 -6.80
N LEU A 104 -4.83 -3.21 -5.96
CA LEU A 104 -6.15 -3.47 -5.38
C LEU A 104 -6.62 -2.27 -4.54
N VAL A 105 -5.73 -1.71 -3.72
CA VAL A 105 -6.02 -0.52 -2.92
C VAL A 105 -6.32 0.70 -3.79
N LEU A 106 -5.57 0.90 -4.88
CA LEU A 106 -5.83 1.98 -5.84
C LEU A 106 -7.17 1.80 -6.56
N PHE A 107 -7.51 0.57 -6.96
CA PHE A 107 -8.80 0.24 -7.55
C PHE A 107 -9.96 0.56 -6.59
N ILE A 108 -9.85 0.14 -5.33
CA ILE A 108 -10.87 0.44 -4.31
C ILE A 108 -10.97 1.95 -4.09
N ALA A 109 -9.84 2.67 -4.00
CA ALA A 109 -9.83 4.12 -3.84
C ALA A 109 -10.53 4.85 -4.99
N TYR A 110 -10.38 4.36 -6.22
CA TYR A 110 -11.07 4.90 -7.39
C TYR A 110 -12.57 4.54 -7.40
N ALA A 111 -12.89 3.29 -7.08
CA ALA A 111 -14.28 2.81 -7.04
C ALA A 111 -15.10 3.53 -5.96
N VAL A 112 -14.57 3.68 -4.75
CA VAL A 112 -15.25 4.37 -3.64
C VAL A 112 -15.44 5.86 -3.96
N HIS A 113 -14.44 6.52 -4.53
CA HIS A 113 -14.56 7.93 -4.94
C HIS A 113 -15.70 8.14 -5.95
N ASN A 114 -15.83 7.25 -6.94
CA ASN A 114 -16.91 7.35 -7.93
C ASN A 114 -18.31 7.05 -7.38
N ILE A 115 -18.41 6.35 -6.24
CA ILE A 115 -19.70 6.05 -5.59
C ILE A 115 -20.11 7.18 -4.61
N SER A 116 -19.13 7.93 -4.08
CA SER A 116 -19.36 9.01 -3.11
C SER A 116 -19.72 10.39 -3.72
N PHE A 117 -19.89 10.47 -5.05
CA PHE A 117 -20.32 11.67 -5.77
C PHE A 117 -21.71 11.49 -6.39
#